data_AF-A0A970H452-F1
#
_entry.id   AF-A0A970H452-F1
#
_cell.length_a   1.000
_cell.length_b   1.000
_cell.length_c   1.000
_cell.angle_alpha   90.00
_cell.angle_beta   90.00
_cell.angle_gamma   90.00
#
_symmetry.space_group_name_H-M   'P 1'
#
loop_
_entity.id
_entity.type
_entity.pdbx_description
1 polymer ?
#
loop_
_entity_poly.entity_id
_entity_poly.type
_entity_poly.pdbx_seq_one_letter_code
_entity_poly.pdbx_strand_id
1 'polypeptide(L)'
;MKIVRILGYVVLLFLLVILFITFDFNSFVESIRKVSILGFIGLLFIQVVSQFLVNYQWCRIGKVMNKDYSFFKMLYINARGMIIESITPGVKIGGEVTRAYLLKKEMNYSYQESATLVTIQKMASFFSFFLLNLVSFAHLSGKVEIFQGAVRAVVFLFLFVFLGILVFMFVGTNVLENWVKNRKPKRKAGIALHKYMLVLLENIKVLKSIKGEMYKQFFLSSAIWIIYPLKMILLVNLFSVEYNWVFLTEVTFISYMVGMIPLMPGGLGGFETAMTSLLVLMQIEKNQALAITLLFRFITFWFVILLSLLYTGGWKIGERKKNNPKNQIRT
;
A
#
# COMPACT_ATOMS: atom_id res chain seq x y z
N MET A 1 28.57 1.17 19.32
CA MET A 1 27.75 1.04 18.09
C MET A 1 28.15 -0.12 17.17
N LYS A 2 29.45 -0.36 16.84
CA LYS A 2 29.85 -1.48 15.97
C LYS A 2 29.55 -2.87 16.58
N ILE A 3 29.83 -3.06 17.87
CA ILE A 3 29.59 -4.32 18.60
C ILE A 3 28.10 -4.72 18.60
N VAL A 4 27.20 -3.76 18.85
CA VAL A 4 25.74 -3.99 18.83
C VAL A 4 25.25 -4.40 17.43
N ARG A 5 25.81 -3.83 16.36
CA ARG A 5 25.48 -4.25 14.98
C ARG A 5 25.98 -5.65 14.66
N ILE A 6 27.21 -5.99 15.07
CA ILE A 6 27.79 -7.32 14.85
C ILE A 6 26.99 -8.38 15.62
N LEU A 7 26.67 -8.14 16.89
CA LEU A 7 25.79 -9.00 17.68
C LEU A 7 24.41 -9.15 17.02
N GLY A 8 23.84 -8.06 16.49
CA GLY A 8 22.58 -8.10 15.74
C GLY A 8 22.65 -9.00 14.50
N TYR A 9 23.74 -8.94 13.72
CA TYR A 9 23.93 -9.82 12.56
C TYR A 9 24.16 -11.28 12.96
N VAL A 10 24.88 -11.54 14.05
CA VAL A 10 25.11 -12.90 14.57
C VAL A 10 23.81 -13.51 15.06
N VAL A 11 22.99 -12.76 15.80
CA VAL A 11 21.65 -13.22 16.24
C VAL A 11 20.74 -13.45 15.04
N LEU A 12 20.74 -12.55 14.04
CA LEU A 12 19.96 -12.74 12.82
C LEU A 12 20.40 -13.99 12.04
N LEU A 13 21.71 -14.20 11.86
CA LEU A 13 22.27 -15.36 11.19
C LEU A 13 21.89 -16.65 11.93
N PHE A 14 22.02 -16.65 13.27
CA PHE A 14 21.65 -17.78 14.11
C PHE A 14 20.16 -18.12 14.00
N LEU A 15 19.29 -17.10 14.04
CA LEU A 15 17.85 -17.27 13.83
C LEU A 15 17.51 -17.79 12.43
N LEU A 16 18.21 -17.31 11.38
CA LEU A 16 18.03 -17.79 10.01
C LEU A 16 18.49 -19.25 9.86
N VAL A 17 19.59 -19.64 10.51
CA VAL A 17 20.09 -21.02 10.52
C VAL A 17 19.13 -21.95 11.25
N ILE A 18 18.63 -21.55 12.43
CA ILE A 18 17.60 -22.32 13.15
C ILE A 18 16.34 -22.46 12.29
N LEU A 19 15.90 -21.37 11.65
CA LEU A 19 14.74 -21.39 10.78
C LEU A 19 14.96 -22.35 9.61
N PHE A 20 16.12 -22.30 8.95
CA PHE A 20 16.44 -23.19 7.84
C PHE A 20 16.50 -24.67 8.24
N ILE A 21 17.05 -24.99 9.42
CA ILE A 21 17.17 -26.36 9.92
C ILE A 21 15.81 -26.91 10.40
N THR A 22 14.97 -26.07 10.99
CA THR A 22 13.65 -26.46 11.51
C THR A 22 12.54 -26.39 10.45
N PHE A 23 12.86 -25.89 9.25
CA PHE A 23 11.89 -25.72 8.18
C PHE A 23 11.75 -26.99 7.35
N ASP A 24 10.53 -27.54 7.34
CA ASP A 24 10.19 -28.68 6.50
C ASP A 24 9.93 -28.22 5.06
N PHE A 25 11.00 -28.20 4.28
CA PHE A 25 10.97 -27.86 2.86
C PHE A 25 10.07 -28.78 2.03
N ASN A 26 9.95 -30.06 2.39
CA ASN A 26 9.17 -31.03 1.63
C ASN A 26 7.67 -30.72 1.78
N SER A 27 7.19 -30.57 3.01
CA SER A 27 5.80 -30.19 3.29
C SER A 27 5.43 -28.82 2.70
N PHE A 28 6.37 -27.88 2.66
CA PHE A 28 6.17 -26.59 2.01
C PHE A 28 5.98 -26.72 0.48
N VAL A 29 6.85 -27.48 -0.18
CA VAL A 29 6.77 -27.71 -1.63
C VAL A 29 5.49 -28.48 -1.98
N GLU A 30 5.12 -29.48 -1.18
CA GLU A 30 3.85 -30.20 -1.34
C GLU A 30 2.64 -29.28 -1.21
N SER A 31 2.68 -28.34 -0.27
CA SER A 31 1.62 -27.34 -0.11
C SER A 31 1.49 -26.47 -1.36
N ILE A 32 2.61 -26.00 -1.95
CA ILE A 32 2.58 -25.22 -3.19
C ILE A 32 2.03 -26.06 -4.37
N ARG A 33 2.35 -27.35 -4.44
CA ARG A 33 1.87 -28.23 -5.52
C ARG A 33 0.36 -28.42 -5.54
N LYS A 34 -0.33 -28.22 -4.41
CA LYS A 34 -1.80 -28.27 -4.32
C LYS A 34 -2.48 -27.10 -5.05
N VAL A 35 -1.75 -26.02 -5.33
CA VAL A 35 -2.32 -24.81 -5.91
C VAL A 35 -2.59 -24.99 -7.40
N SER A 36 -3.86 -24.89 -7.79
CA SER A 36 -4.25 -24.89 -9.20
C SER A 36 -3.60 -23.73 -9.96
N ILE A 37 -2.91 -24.04 -11.06
CA ILE A 37 -2.24 -23.05 -11.92
C ILE A 37 -3.25 -22.03 -12.45
N LEU A 38 -4.45 -22.48 -12.86
CA LEU A 38 -5.49 -21.60 -13.39
C LEU A 38 -6.01 -20.64 -12.30
N GLY A 39 -6.22 -21.14 -11.08
CA GLY A 39 -6.61 -20.31 -9.94
C GLY A 39 -5.54 -19.26 -9.61
N PHE A 40 -4.26 -19.66 -9.63
CA PHE A 40 -3.15 -18.75 -9.41
C PHE A 40 -3.03 -17.67 -10.49
N ILE A 41 -3.19 -18.02 -11.77
CA ILE A 41 -3.25 -17.04 -12.87
C ILE A 41 -4.41 -16.07 -12.67
N GLY A 42 -5.57 -16.57 -12.25
CA GLY A 42 -6.72 -15.73 -11.89
C GLY A 42 -6.39 -14.71 -10.80
N LEU A 43 -5.66 -15.11 -9.75
CA LEU A 43 -5.20 -14.21 -8.69
C LEU A 43 -4.22 -13.13 -9.21
N LEU A 44 -3.30 -13.50 -10.10
CA LEU A 44 -2.40 -12.54 -10.76
C LEU A 44 -3.18 -11.54 -11.62
N PHE A 45 -4.21 -12.00 -12.33
CA PHE A 45 -5.08 -11.11 -13.10
C PHE A 45 -5.84 -10.13 -12.19
N ILE A 46 -6.43 -10.60 -11.08
CA ILE A 46 -7.08 -9.73 -10.09
C ILE A 46 -6.08 -8.71 -9.52
N GLN A 47 -4.81 -9.11 -9.33
CA GLN A 47 -3.77 -8.18 -8.91
C GLN A 47 -3.55 -7.07 -9.96
N VAL A 48 -3.47 -7.39 -11.25
CA VAL A 48 -3.36 -6.38 -12.32
C VAL A 48 -4.55 -5.41 -12.29
N VAL A 49 -5.77 -5.93 -12.17
CA VAL A 49 -6.99 -5.12 -12.06
C VAL A 49 -6.89 -4.15 -10.87
N SER A 50 -6.43 -4.64 -9.70
CA SER A 50 -6.26 -3.77 -8.53
C SER A 50 -5.25 -2.63 -8.77
N GLN A 51 -4.16 -2.87 -9.52
CA GLN A 51 -3.21 -1.83 -9.89
C GLN A 51 -3.80 -0.81 -10.87
N PHE A 52 -4.63 -1.26 -11.81
CA PHE A 52 -5.33 -0.35 -12.73
C PHE A 52 -6.38 0.50 -12.03
N LEU A 53 -7.09 -0.03 -11.04
CA LEU A 53 -8.03 0.74 -10.23
C LEU A 53 -7.31 1.81 -9.40
N VAL A 54 -6.16 1.48 -8.79
CA VAL A 54 -5.30 2.48 -8.13
C VAL A 54 -4.87 3.54 -9.14
N ASN A 55 -4.36 3.15 -10.31
CA ASN A 55 -3.93 4.09 -11.33
C ASN A 55 -5.07 5.01 -11.81
N TYR A 56 -6.26 4.45 -12.00
CA TYR A 56 -7.46 5.19 -12.35
C TYR A 56 -7.83 6.22 -11.27
N GLN A 57 -7.71 5.86 -9.98
CA GLN A 57 -7.90 6.79 -8.87
C GLN A 57 -6.95 7.99 -8.97
N TRP A 58 -5.65 7.76 -9.22
CA TRP A 58 -4.67 8.82 -9.44
C TRP A 58 -5.04 9.72 -10.62
N CYS A 59 -5.47 9.14 -11.75
CA CYS A 59 -5.92 9.91 -12.91
C CYS A 59 -7.15 10.77 -12.60
N ARG A 60 -8.09 10.24 -11.81
CA ARG A 60 -9.30 10.97 -11.40
C ARG A 60 -8.96 12.16 -10.50
N ILE A 61 -8.05 11.99 -9.56
CA ILE A 61 -7.56 13.10 -8.72
C ILE A 61 -6.85 14.15 -9.59
N GLY A 62 -5.96 13.73 -10.51
CA GLY A 62 -5.31 14.66 -11.45
C GLY A 62 -6.31 15.45 -12.30
N LYS A 63 -7.38 14.80 -12.77
CA LYS A 63 -8.48 15.45 -13.50
C LYS A 63 -9.20 16.49 -12.65
N VAL A 64 -9.49 16.18 -11.38
CA VAL A 64 -10.14 17.11 -10.43
C VAL A 64 -9.26 18.33 -10.17
N MET A 65 -7.95 18.14 -10.11
CA MET A 65 -6.97 19.22 -9.93
C MET A 65 -6.71 20.03 -11.21
N ASN A 66 -7.45 19.75 -12.30
CA ASN A 66 -7.26 20.36 -13.62
C ASN A 66 -5.82 20.23 -14.16
N LYS A 67 -5.22 19.03 -14.04
CA LYS A 67 -3.87 18.70 -14.51
C LYS A 67 -3.87 17.56 -15.53
N ASP A 68 -2.74 17.33 -16.20
CA ASP A 68 -2.56 16.17 -17.09
C ASP A 68 -2.84 14.87 -16.30
N TYR A 69 -3.64 13.99 -16.89
CA TYR A 69 -4.10 12.73 -16.31
C TYR A 69 -3.95 11.54 -17.27
N SER A 70 -3.02 11.60 -18.22
CA SER A 70 -2.74 10.47 -19.14
C SER A 70 -2.56 9.15 -18.39
N PHE A 71 -3.43 8.17 -18.66
CA PHE A 71 -3.49 6.91 -17.92
C PHE A 71 -2.16 6.15 -17.94
N PHE A 72 -1.52 6.05 -19.10
CA PHE A 72 -0.27 5.31 -19.26
C PHE A 72 0.92 6.05 -18.64
N LYS A 73 0.98 7.39 -18.72
CA LYS A 73 2.00 8.16 -17.98
C LYS A 73 1.83 8.00 -16.47
N MET A 74 0.59 8.07 -15.98
CA MET A 74 0.29 7.85 -14.57
C MET A 74 0.67 6.43 -14.13
N LEU A 75 0.43 5.43 -14.99
CA LEU A 75 0.82 4.04 -14.73
C LEU A 75 2.34 3.92 -14.63
N TYR A 76 3.08 4.63 -15.50
CA TYR A 76 4.54 4.67 -15.47
C TYR A 76 5.06 5.30 -14.17
N ILE A 77 4.45 6.41 -13.75
CA ILE A 77 4.77 7.07 -12.48
C ILE A 77 4.51 6.13 -11.30
N ASN A 78 3.35 5.46 -11.28
CA ASN A 78 2.97 4.53 -10.22
C ASN A 78 3.87 3.28 -10.16
N ALA A 79 4.22 2.71 -11.33
CA ALA A 79 5.16 1.60 -11.47
C ALA A 79 6.55 1.97 -10.94
N ARG A 80 7.07 3.15 -11.32
CA ARG A 80 8.36 3.63 -10.79
C ARG A 80 8.32 3.90 -9.30
N GLY A 81 7.22 4.44 -8.79
CA GLY A 81 6.98 4.56 -7.35
C GLY A 81 7.07 3.21 -6.63
N MET A 82 6.44 2.17 -7.20
CA MET A 82 6.46 0.82 -6.63
C MET A 82 7.86 0.21 -6.58
N ILE A 83 8.68 0.40 -7.62
CA ILE A 83 10.07 -0.08 -7.64
C ILE A 83 10.90 0.58 -6.54
N ILE A 84 10.75 1.88 -6.33
CA ILE A 84 11.50 2.58 -5.26
C ILE A 84 10.98 2.19 -3.87
N GLU A 85 9.66 1.99 -3.75
CA GLU A 85 9.02 1.54 -2.51
C GLU A 85 9.55 0.17 -2.04
N SER A 86 9.88 -0.75 -2.96
CA SER A 86 10.39 -2.07 -2.58
C SER A 86 11.83 -2.07 -2.07
N ILE A 87 12.64 -1.08 -2.46
CA ILE A 87 14.06 -0.99 -2.08
C ILE A 87 14.33 0.03 -0.97
N THR A 88 13.36 0.88 -0.63
CA THR A 88 13.54 1.93 0.40
C THR A 88 13.05 1.44 1.77
N PRO A 89 13.87 1.54 2.83
CA PRO A 89 13.40 1.32 4.19
C PRO A 89 12.45 2.45 4.62
N GLY A 90 11.47 2.14 5.47
CA GLY A 90 10.50 3.11 6.00
C GLY A 90 9.06 2.85 5.55
N VAL A 91 8.14 3.73 5.97
CA VAL A 91 6.68 3.66 5.69
C VAL A 91 6.38 4.05 4.22
N LYS A 92 7.04 3.40 3.27
CA LYS A 92 6.82 3.57 1.82
C LYS A 92 7.10 4.99 1.28
N ILE A 93 7.77 5.84 2.05
CA ILE A 93 7.98 7.27 1.77
C ILE A 93 8.79 7.48 0.47
N GLY A 94 9.78 6.63 0.20
CA GLY A 94 10.63 6.76 -1.00
C GLY A 94 9.84 6.62 -2.31
N GLY A 95 8.87 5.70 -2.34
CA GLY A 95 7.97 5.54 -3.48
C GLY A 95 7.10 6.78 -3.71
N GLU A 96 6.58 7.37 -2.64
CA GLU A 96 5.73 8.57 -2.72
C GLU A 96 6.49 9.81 -3.19
N VAL A 97 7.70 10.03 -2.67
CA VAL A 97 8.58 11.10 -3.14
C VAL A 97 8.91 10.91 -4.63
N THR A 98 9.14 9.66 -5.05
CA THR A 98 9.37 9.34 -6.47
C THR A 98 8.16 9.68 -7.34
N ARG A 99 6.95 9.31 -6.91
CA ARG A 99 5.71 9.65 -7.63
C ARG A 99 5.55 11.16 -7.76
N ALA A 100 5.77 11.91 -6.68
CA ALA A 100 5.69 13.37 -6.70
C ALA A 100 6.74 13.99 -7.63
N TYR A 101 7.98 13.51 -7.59
CA TYR A 101 9.04 13.98 -8.48
C TYR A 101 8.72 13.73 -9.96
N LEU A 102 8.19 12.56 -10.30
CA LEU A 102 7.86 12.21 -11.69
C LEU A 102 6.60 12.91 -12.20
N LEU A 103 5.61 13.19 -11.35
CA LEU A 103 4.48 14.05 -11.73
C LEU A 103 4.95 15.42 -12.20
N LYS A 104 5.91 16.02 -11.47
CA LYS A 104 6.53 17.27 -11.90
C LYS A 104 7.27 17.10 -13.22
N LYS A 105 8.15 16.10 -13.29
CA LYS A 105 9.06 15.93 -14.43
C LYS A 105 8.34 15.56 -15.74
N GLU A 106 7.36 14.66 -15.67
CA GLU A 106 6.77 14.00 -16.85
C GLU A 106 5.36 14.55 -17.20
N MET A 107 4.69 15.25 -16.27
CA MET A 107 3.30 15.70 -16.41
C MET A 107 3.06 17.18 -16.05
N ASN A 108 4.13 17.99 -15.92
CA ASN A 108 4.07 19.44 -15.70
C ASN A 108 3.30 19.90 -14.43
N TYR A 109 3.40 19.12 -13.35
CA TYR A 109 2.91 19.53 -12.04
C TYR A 109 3.95 20.40 -11.32
N SER A 110 3.52 21.34 -10.49
CA SER A 110 4.42 21.97 -9.50
C SER A 110 4.72 21.01 -8.35
N TYR A 111 5.76 21.29 -7.56
CA TYR A 111 6.11 20.46 -6.38
C TYR A 111 4.94 20.33 -5.40
N GLN A 112 4.21 21.43 -5.15
CA GLN A 112 3.09 21.47 -4.22
C GLN A 112 1.90 20.66 -4.76
N GLU A 113 1.60 20.78 -6.06
CA GLU A 113 0.52 20.03 -6.71
C GLU A 113 0.83 18.53 -6.77
N SER A 114 2.07 18.15 -7.08
CA SER A 114 2.47 16.74 -7.07
C SER A 114 2.31 16.12 -5.68
N ALA A 115 2.80 16.80 -4.64
CA ALA A 115 2.63 16.36 -3.26
C ALA A 115 1.15 16.31 -2.84
N THR A 116 0.35 17.27 -3.30
CA THR A 116 -1.09 17.34 -3.05
C THR A 116 -1.82 16.13 -3.65
N LEU A 117 -1.55 15.77 -4.90
CA LEU A 117 -2.17 14.60 -5.55
C LEU A 117 -1.86 13.32 -4.76
N VAL A 118 -0.59 13.10 -4.42
CA VAL A 118 -0.14 11.96 -3.60
C VAL A 118 -0.88 11.94 -2.25
N THR A 119 -0.99 13.10 -1.61
CA THR A 119 -1.61 13.22 -0.28
C THR A 119 -3.10 12.91 -0.33
N ILE A 120 -3.84 13.48 -1.30
CA ILE A 120 -5.27 13.21 -1.47
C ILE A 120 -5.51 11.72 -1.70
N GLN A 121 -4.69 11.08 -2.55
CA GLN A 121 -4.82 9.65 -2.79
C GLN A 121 -4.55 8.82 -1.54
N LYS A 122 -3.52 9.17 -0.75
CA LYS A 122 -3.22 8.48 0.51
C LYS A 122 -4.28 8.70 1.57
N MET A 123 -4.83 9.90 1.68
CA MET A 123 -5.92 10.18 2.61
C MET A 123 -7.15 9.32 2.28
N ALA A 124 -7.54 9.22 1.00
CA ALA A 124 -8.64 8.36 0.58
C ALA A 124 -8.33 6.87 0.82
N SER A 125 -7.13 6.42 0.45
CA SER A 125 -6.66 5.05 0.65
C SER A 125 -6.63 4.65 2.13
N PHE A 126 -5.99 5.47 2.96
CA PHE A 126 -5.86 5.19 4.39
C PHE A 126 -7.18 5.29 5.13
N PHE A 127 -8.08 6.22 4.75
CA PHE A 127 -9.40 6.27 5.36
C PHE A 127 -10.13 4.94 5.19
N SER A 128 -10.21 4.43 3.96
CA SER A 128 -10.84 3.14 3.68
C SER A 128 -10.15 1.98 4.39
N PHE A 129 -8.81 1.95 4.38
CA PHE A 129 -8.03 0.91 5.04
C PHE A 129 -8.26 0.88 6.56
N PHE A 130 -8.13 2.02 7.24
CA PHE A 130 -8.26 2.09 8.70
C PHE A 130 -9.70 1.93 9.15
N LEU A 131 -10.69 2.33 8.35
CA LEU A 131 -12.09 2.06 8.61
C LEU A 131 -12.38 0.55 8.56
N LEU A 132 -11.87 -0.16 7.54
CA LEU A 132 -12.00 -1.61 7.43
C LEU A 132 -11.27 -2.34 8.57
N ASN A 133 -10.09 -1.84 8.98
CA ASN A 133 -9.38 -2.37 10.15
C ASN A 133 -10.11 -2.11 11.46
N LEU A 134 -10.80 -0.97 11.61
CA LEU A 134 -11.61 -0.68 12.80
C LEU A 134 -12.74 -1.72 12.94
N VAL A 135 -13.47 -1.99 11.86
CA VAL A 135 -14.51 -3.02 11.85
C VAL A 135 -13.91 -4.40 12.11
N SER A 136 -12.81 -4.73 11.42
CA SER A 136 -12.15 -6.04 11.55
C SER A 136 -11.62 -6.30 12.97
N PHE A 137 -10.96 -5.30 13.56
CA PHE A 137 -10.39 -5.40 14.90
C PHE A 137 -11.48 -5.40 15.98
N ALA A 138 -12.62 -4.73 15.75
CA ALA A 138 -13.73 -4.74 16.69
C ALA A 138 -14.30 -6.13 16.93
N HIS A 139 -14.46 -6.93 15.87
CA HIS A 139 -14.88 -8.33 16.01
C HIS A 139 -13.72 -9.22 16.47
N LEU A 140 -12.50 -9.04 15.92
CA LEU A 140 -11.39 -9.94 16.22
C LEU A 140 -10.86 -9.81 17.66
N SER A 141 -10.83 -8.60 18.21
CA SER A 141 -10.30 -8.35 19.56
C SER A 141 -11.09 -9.04 20.68
N GLY A 142 -12.32 -9.48 20.40
CA GLY A 142 -13.11 -10.31 21.32
C GLY A 142 -12.77 -11.80 21.29
N LYS A 143 -12.10 -12.29 20.23
CA LYS A 143 -11.85 -13.72 20.01
C LYS A 143 -10.42 -14.15 20.29
N VAL A 144 -9.47 -13.23 20.18
CA VAL A 144 -8.04 -13.52 20.32
C VAL A 144 -7.52 -12.87 21.60
N GLU A 145 -7.01 -13.69 22.52
CA GLU A 145 -6.54 -13.26 23.84
C GLU A 145 -5.46 -12.17 23.75
N ILE A 146 -4.51 -12.28 22.80
CA ILE A 146 -3.43 -11.29 22.63
C ILE A 146 -3.94 -9.88 22.29
N PHE A 147 -5.16 -9.76 21.75
CA PHE A 147 -5.77 -8.49 21.38
C PHE A 147 -6.68 -7.90 22.45
N GLN A 148 -6.71 -8.49 23.66
CA GLN A 148 -7.49 -7.98 24.79
C GLN A 148 -6.67 -6.99 25.66
N GLY A 149 -7.32 -6.41 26.68
CA GLY A 149 -6.68 -5.53 27.66
C GLY A 149 -6.03 -4.28 27.05
N ALA A 150 -4.77 -4.02 27.42
CA ALA A 150 -4.03 -2.83 26.98
C ALA A 150 -3.82 -2.79 25.47
N VAL A 151 -3.59 -3.94 24.82
CA VAL A 151 -3.40 -4.01 23.36
C VAL A 151 -4.66 -3.52 22.64
N ARG A 152 -5.84 -3.96 23.10
CA ARG A 152 -7.13 -3.50 22.59
C ARG A 152 -7.24 -1.97 22.65
N ALA A 153 -6.96 -1.40 23.81
CA ALA A 153 -7.07 0.05 24.04
C ALA A 153 -6.11 0.85 23.15
N VAL A 154 -4.85 0.40 23.03
CA VAL A 154 -3.84 1.07 22.20
C VAL A 154 -4.22 1.03 20.72
N VAL A 155 -4.67 -0.11 20.21
CA VAL A 155 -5.07 -0.24 18.80
C VAL A 155 -6.31 0.63 18.50
N PHE A 156 -7.33 0.62 19.36
CA PHE A 156 -8.48 1.50 19.18
C PHE A 156 -8.12 2.98 19.24
N LEU A 157 -7.29 3.39 20.21
CA LEU A 157 -6.81 4.76 20.31
C LEU A 157 -6.11 5.18 19.03
N PHE A 158 -5.20 4.35 18.52
CA PHE A 158 -4.53 4.60 17.24
C PHE A 158 -5.52 4.74 16.09
N LEU A 159 -6.47 3.81 15.93
CA LEU A 159 -7.45 3.82 14.84
C LEU A 159 -8.36 5.06 14.91
N PHE A 160 -8.89 5.39 16.09
CA PHE A 160 -9.78 6.54 16.28
C PHE A 160 -9.04 7.87 16.08
N VAL A 161 -7.83 8.02 16.62
CA VAL A 161 -7.03 9.23 16.40
C VAL A 161 -6.69 9.39 14.93
N PHE A 162 -6.25 8.33 14.27
CA PHE A 162 -5.85 8.40 12.87
C PHE A 162 -7.04 8.69 11.95
N LEU A 163 -8.16 8.00 12.13
CA LEU A 163 -9.40 8.29 11.39
C LEU A 163 -9.93 9.69 11.70
N GLY A 164 -9.87 10.13 12.96
CA GLY A 164 -10.26 11.48 13.37
C GLY A 164 -9.45 12.56 12.65
N ILE A 165 -8.13 12.40 12.53
CA ILE A 165 -7.26 13.31 11.76
C ILE A 165 -7.67 13.34 10.29
N LEU A 166 -7.90 12.17 9.67
CA LEU A 166 -8.31 12.10 8.27
C LEU A 166 -9.66 12.79 8.05
N VAL A 167 -10.66 12.51 8.89
CA VAL A 167 -11.99 13.15 8.83
C VAL A 167 -11.86 14.66 9.02
N PHE A 168 -11.06 15.10 9.99
CA PHE A 168 -10.85 16.52 10.27
C PHE A 168 -10.22 17.27 9.09
N MET A 169 -9.33 16.64 8.32
CA MET A 169 -8.76 17.27 7.12
C MET A 169 -9.81 17.58 6.05
N PHE A 170 -10.83 16.72 5.88
CA PHE A 170 -11.91 16.92 4.90
C PHE A 170 -13.04 17.80 5.43
N VAL A 171 -13.45 17.64 6.69
CA VAL A 171 -14.57 18.38 7.29
C VAL A 171 -14.10 19.76 7.79
N GLY A 172 -12.97 19.80 8.49
CA GLY A 172 -12.36 21.00 9.08
C GLY A 172 -11.53 21.84 8.10
N THR A 173 -11.66 21.65 6.79
CA THR A 173 -10.81 22.33 5.78
C THR A 173 -10.81 23.85 5.92
N ASN A 174 -11.95 24.48 6.24
CA ASN A 174 -12.03 25.94 6.42
C ASN A 174 -11.28 26.40 7.68
N VAL A 175 -11.41 25.66 8.78
CA VAL A 175 -10.71 25.93 10.05
C VAL A 175 -9.20 25.80 9.84
N LEU A 176 -8.78 24.71 9.19
CA LEU A 176 -7.38 24.46 8.84
C LEU A 176 -6.82 25.54 7.94
N GLU A 177 -7.56 25.98 6.92
CA GLU A 177 -7.09 27.01 6.00
C GLU A 177 -6.90 28.35 6.71
N ASN A 178 -7.85 28.77 7.54
CA ASN A 178 -7.72 29.98 8.34
C ASN A 178 -6.53 29.89 9.30
N TRP A 179 -6.36 28.74 9.95
CA TRP A 179 -5.22 28.50 10.83
C TRP A 179 -3.88 28.57 10.08
N VAL A 180 -3.78 27.97 8.89
CA VAL A 180 -2.56 28.02 8.05
C VAL A 180 -2.30 29.44 7.57
N LYS A 181 -3.31 30.16 7.05
CA LYS A 181 -3.20 31.54 6.55
C LYS A 181 -2.69 32.52 7.62
N ASN A 182 -3.12 32.33 8.87
CA ASN A 182 -2.71 33.18 9.99
C ASN A 182 -1.28 32.90 10.49
N ARG A 183 -0.61 31.85 10.00
CA ARG A 183 0.78 31.54 10.35
C ARG A 183 1.75 32.15 9.33
N LYS A 184 2.75 32.88 9.83
CA LYS A 184 3.85 33.44 9.03
C LYS A 184 5.16 32.70 9.33
N PRO A 185 5.46 31.59 8.65
CA PRO A 185 6.69 30.84 8.90
C PRO A 185 7.92 31.64 8.44
N LYS A 186 8.96 31.68 9.28
CA LYS A 186 10.23 32.38 8.97
C LYS A 186 11.30 31.48 8.35
N ARG A 187 11.24 30.16 8.58
CA ARG A 187 12.24 29.19 8.10
C ARG A 187 11.85 28.65 6.72
N LYS A 188 12.85 28.38 5.85
CA LYS A 188 12.64 27.85 4.48
C LYS A 188 11.71 26.63 4.44
N ALA A 189 11.94 25.64 5.31
CA ALA A 189 11.11 24.44 5.38
C ALA A 189 9.65 24.76 5.78
N GLY A 190 9.45 25.69 6.72
CA GLY A 190 8.12 26.14 7.13
C GLY A 190 7.38 26.87 6.01
N ILE A 191 8.08 27.68 5.20
CA ILE A 191 7.51 28.36 4.04
C ILE A 191 7.06 27.34 2.99
N ALA A 192 7.88 26.33 2.71
CA ALA A 192 7.53 25.26 1.77
C ALA A 192 6.30 24.47 2.25
N LEU A 193 6.27 24.08 3.52
CA LEU A 193 5.14 23.38 4.14
C LEU A 193 3.87 24.23 4.10
N HIS A 194 3.96 25.51 4.44
CA HIS A 194 2.82 26.43 4.41
C HIS A 194 2.23 26.56 3.01
N LYS A 195 3.06 26.75 1.98
CA LYS A 195 2.60 26.77 0.57
C LYS A 195 1.92 25.46 0.17
N TYR A 196 2.53 24.33 0.52
CA TYR A 196 1.94 23.01 0.25
C TYR A 196 0.58 22.84 0.94
N MET A 197 0.46 23.22 2.23
CA MET A 197 -0.79 23.09 2.98
C MET A 197 -1.91 23.93 2.37
N LEU A 198 -1.62 25.15 1.90
CA LEU A 198 -2.63 25.97 1.21
C LEU A 198 -3.11 25.30 -0.08
N VAL A 199 -2.20 24.82 -0.92
CA VAL A 199 -2.54 24.12 -2.18
C VAL A 199 -3.33 22.84 -1.89
N LEU A 200 -2.95 22.08 -0.85
CA LEU A 200 -3.68 20.88 -0.43
C LEU A 200 -5.11 21.20 -0.02
N LEU A 201 -5.31 22.18 0.85
CA LEU A 201 -6.63 22.56 1.36
C LEU A 201 -7.52 23.13 0.25
N GLU A 202 -6.96 23.91 -0.67
CA GLU A 202 -7.64 24.40 -1.87
C GLU A 202 -8.13 23.24 -2.75
N ASN A 203 -7.27 22.27 -3.06
CA ASN A 203 -7.65 21.11 -3.87
C ASN A 203 -8.64 20.18 -3.16
N ILE A 204 -8.59 20.08 -1.83
CA ILE A 204 -9.64 19.39 -1.04
C ILE A 204 -10.98 20.12 -1.20
N LYS A 205 -11.01 21.46 -1.22
CA LYS A 205 -12.24 22.22 -1.48
C LYS A 205 -12.77 21.98 -2.89
N VAL A 206 -11.91 21.99 -3.91
CA VAL A 206 -12.28 21.65 -5.30
C VAL A 206 -12.85 20.23 -5.38
N LEU A 207 -12.20 19.26 -4.72
CA LEU A 207 -12.70 17.89 -4.67
C LEU A 207 -14.10 17.79 -4.05
N LYS A 208 -14.38 18.59 -3.01
CA LYS A 208 -15.70 18.64 -2.35
C LYS A 208 -16.75 19.40 -3.16
N SER A 209 -16.37 20.39 -3.95
CA SER A 209 -17.32 21.18 -4.75
C SER A 209 -17.84 20.41 -5.96
N ILE A 210 -17.06 19.45 -6.49
CA ILE A 210 -17.51 18.58 -7.57
C ILE A 210 -18.49 17.54 -7.02
N LYS A 211 -19.76 17.63 -7.46
CA LYS A 211 -20.86 16.79 -6.99
C LYS A 211 -20.50 15.30 -7.10
N GLY A 212 -20.47 14.63 -5.94
CA GLY A 212 -20.26 13.19 -5.84
C GLY A 212 -18.81 12.72 -5.94
N GLU A 213 -17.84 13.62 -6.19
CA GLU A 213 -16.46 13.20 -6.43
C GLU A 213 -15.79 12.60 -5.19
N MET A 214 -15.97 13.23 -4.03
CA MET A 214 -15.47 12.72 -2.75
C MET A 214 -15.97 11.29 -2.48
N TYR A 215 -17.27 11.04 -2.65
CA TYR A 215 -17.85 9.70 -2.50
C TYR A 215 -17.27 8.69 -3.49
N LYS A 216 -17.06 9.08 -4.75
CA LYS A 216 -16.40 8.22 -5.75
C LYS A 216 -14.98 7.85 -5.34
N GLN A 217 -14.21 8.79 -4.79
CA GLN A 217 -12.83 8.52 -4.35
C GLN A 217 -12.79 7.54 -3.17
N PHE A 218 -13.67 7.70 -2.17
CA PHE A 218 -13.73 6.79 -1.03
C PHE A 218 -14.30 5.42 -1.41
N PHE A 219 -15.35 5.37 -2.24
CA PHE A 219 -15.92 4.11 -2.70
C PHE A 219 -14.91 3.32 -3.54
N LEU A 220 -14.21 3.98 -4.47
CA LEU A 220 -13.15 3.36 -5.26
C LEU A 220 -12.02 2.86 -4.37
N SER A 221 -11.60 3.66 -3.39
CA SER A 221 -10.61 3.26 -2.39
C SER A 221 -11.04 2.03 -1.60
N SER A 222 -12.28 2.00 -1.09
CA SER A 222 -12.82 0.86 -0.36
C SER A 222 -12.93 -0.40 -1.24
N ALA A 223 -13.35 -0.26 -2.50
CA ALA A 223 -13.37 -1.38 -3.45
C ALA A 223 -11.97 -1.96 -3.69
N ILE A 224 -10.95 -1.10 -3.87
CA ILE A 224 -9.55 -1.52 -3.99
C ILE A 224 -9.11 -2.29 -2.75
N TRP A 225 -9.46 -1.82 -1.55
CA TRP A 225 -9.09 -2.49 -0.30
C TRP A 225 -9.84 -3.80 -0.07
N ILE A 226 -11.10 -3.93 -0.49
CA ILE A 226 -11.87 -5.19 -0.39
C ILE A 226 -11.31 -6.26 -1.34
N ILE A 227 -10.77 -5.86 -2.50
CA ILE A 227 -10.08 -6.80 -3.41
C ILE A 227 -8.86 -7.44 -2.72
N TYR A 228 -8.25 -6.79 -1.73
CA TYR A 228 -7.09 -7.31 -1.02
C TYR A 228 -7.37 -8.63 -0.26
N PRO A 229 -8.29 -8.69 0.73
CA PRO A 229 -8.67 -9.95 1.38
C PRO A 229 -9.43 -10.90 0.46
N LEU A 230 -10.12 -10.40 -0.58
CA LEU A 230 -10.75 -11.29 -1.57
C LEU A 230 -9.72 -12.22 -2.22
N LYS A 231 -8.54 -11.70 -2.59
CA LYS A 231 -7.43 -12.54 -3.09
C LYS A 231 -6.97 -13.56 -2.07
N MET A 232 -6.99 -13.24 -0.78
CA MET A 232 -6.64 -14.19 0.29
C MET A 232 -7.67 -15.31 0.39
N ILE A 233 -8.97 -14.99 0.41
CA ILE A 233 -10.07 -15.97 0.42
C ILE A 233 -9.93 -16.91 -0.79
N LEU A 234 -9.76 -16.34 -1.99
CA LEU A 234 -9.59 -17.12 -3.21
C LEU A 234 -8.32 -17.98 -3.17
N LEU A 235 -7.22 -17.50 -2.59
CA LEU A 235 -5.99 -18.27 -2.43
C LEU A 235 -6.17 -19.44 -1.45
N VAL A 236 -6.74 -19.21 -0.27
CA VAL A 236 -6.97 -20.26 0.74
C VAL A 236 -7.93 -21.33 0.22
N ASN A 237 -8.92 -20.95 -0.60
CA ASN A 237 -9.80 -21.91 -1.28
C ASN A 237 -9.04 -22.91 -2.17
N LEU A 238 -7.89 -22.53 -2.75
CA LEU A 238 -7.08 -23.45 -3.56
C LEU A 238 -6.42 -24.56 -2.74
N PHE A 239 -6.45 -24.44 -1.41
CA PHE A 239 -5.89 -25.41 -0.50
C PHE A 239 -6.94 -26.35 0.13
N SER A 240 -8.22 -26.21 -0.24
CA SER A 240 -9.35 -27.01 0.25
C SER A 240 -9.46 -27.06 1.77
N VAL A 241 -9.16 -25.95 2.45
CA VAL A 241 -9.26 -25.82 3.91
C VAL A 241 -10.65 -25.31 4.26
N GLU A 242 -11.25 -25.83 5.33
CA GLU A 242 -12.44 -25.22 5.93
C GLU A 242 -12.03 -24.04 6.80
N TYR A 243 -12.62 -22.87 6.55
CA TYR A 243 -12.29 -21.66 7.31
C TYR A 243 -13.47 -20.72 7.40
N ASN A 244 -13.45 -19.87 8.43
CA ASN A 244 -14.38 -18.75 8.53
C ASN A 244 -13.86 -17.57 7.69
N TRP A 245 -14.56 -17.25 6.60
CA TRP A 245 -14.15 -16.20 5.65
C TRP A 245 -14.12 -14.79 6.26
N VAL A 246 -14.96 -14.52 7.27
CA VAL A 246 -14.94 -13.25 8.02
C VAL A 246 -13.65 -13.16 8.81
N PHE A 247 -13.32 -14.21 9.58
CA PHE A 247 -12.10 -14.25 10.36
C PHE A 247 -10.85 -14.16 9.47
N LEU A 248 -10.83 -14.84 8.31
CA LEU A 248 -9.72 -14.73 7.35
C LEU A 248 -9.55 -13.30 6.82
N THR A 249 -10.65 -12.60 6.55
CA THR A 249 -10.64 -11.20 6.10
C THR A 249 -9.99 -10.29 7.15
N GLU A 250 -10.36 -10.49 8.42
CA GLU A 250 -9.85 -9.73 9.56
C GLU A 250 -8.36 -9.95 9.77
N VAL A 251 -7.94 -11.22 9.77
CA VAL A 251 -6.54 -11.63 9.81
C VAL A 251 -5.74 -10.97 8.70
N THR A 252 -6.31 -10.91 7.49
CA THR A 252 -5.64 -10.30 6.33
C THR A 252 -5.40 -8.81 6.51
N PHE A 253 -6.40 -8.05 6.98
CA PHE A 253 -6.25 -6.61 7.21
C PHE A 253 -5.27 -6.32 8.36
N ILE A 254 -5.38 -7.04 9.47
CA ILE A 254 -4.51 -6.85 10.64
C ILE A 254 -3.07 -7.21 10.31
N SER A 255 -2.84 -8.29 9.56
CA SER A 255 -1.51 -8.65 9.09
C SER A 255 -0.91 -7.59 8.18
N TYR A 256 -1.71 -6.97 7.31
CA TYR A 256 -1.26 -5.81 6.52
C TYR A 256 -0.91 -4.62 7.40
N MET A 257 -1.73 -4.31 8.41
CA MET A 257 -1.49 -3.20 9.34
C MET A 257 -0.18 -3.40 10.12
N VAL A 258 0.09 -4.62 10.61
CA VAL A 258 1.37 -4.97 11.24
C VAL A 258 2.52 -4.83 10.25
N GLY A 259 2.32 -5.29 9.00
CA GLY A 259 3.29 -5.13 7.91
C GLY A 259 3.59 -3.69 7.50
N MET A 260 2.77 -2.70 7.90
CA MET A 260 3.05 -1.28 7.69
C MET A 260 4.02 -0.70 8.72
N ILE A 261 4.28 -1.39 9.83
CA ILE A 261 5.25 -0.97 10.83
C ILE A 261 6.65 -1.08 10.20
N PRO A 262 7.39 0.03 10.05
CA PRO A 262 8.59 0.11 9.22
C PRO A 262 9.81 -0.51 9.93
N LEU A 263 9.79 -1.82 10.15
CA LEU A 263 10.93 -2.56 10.70
C LEU A 263 11.96 -2.91 9.62
N MET A 264 11.50 -3.25 8.41
CA MET A 264 12.34 -3.67 7.27
C MET A 264 11.80 -3.12 5.93
N PRO A 265 12.64 -3.01 4.88
CA PRO A 265 12.20 -2.66 3.53
C PRO A 265 11.02 -3.54 3.07
N GLY A 266 10.02 -2.94 2.44
CA GLY A 266 8.82 -3.65 1.97
C GLY A 266 7.90 -4.23 3.06
N GLY A 267 8.17 -3.98 4.35
CA GLY A 267 7.42 -4.58 5.46
C GLY A 267 7.72 -6.07 5.64
N LEU A 268 8.91 -6.51 5.20
CA LEU A 268 9.37 -7.89 5.34
C LEU A 268 9.49 -8.28 6.82
N GLY A 269 9.14 -9.53 7.13
CA GLY A 269 9.18 -10.11 8.47
C GLY A 269 7.91 -9.82 9.27
N GLY A 270 7.47 -8.56 9.35
CA GLY A 270 6.31 -8.18 10.16
C GLY A 270 5.00 -8.78 9.63
N PHE A 271 4.74 -8.65 8.33
CA PHE A 271 3.55 -9.23 7.71
C PHE A 271 3.55 -10.75 7.74
N GLU A 272 4.68 -11.37 7.37
CA GLU A 272 4.77 -12.81 7.23
C GLU A 272 4.59 -13.50 8.59
N THR A 273 5.16 -12.92 9.63
CA THR A 273 5.00 -13.40 11.02
C THR A 273 3.56 -13.24 11.49
N ALA A 274 2.96 -12.06 11.29
CA ALA A 274 1.58 -11.80 11.71
C ALA A 274 0.59 -12.72 10.99
N MET A 275 0.69 -12.80 9.67
CA MET A 275 -0.19 -13.63 8.84
C MET A 275 -0.05 -15.10 9.21
N THR A 276 1.17 -15.64 9.20
CA THR A 276 1.39 -17.06 9.48
C THR A 276 0.89 -17.44 10.87
N SER A 277 1.17 -16.61 11.89
CA SER A 277 0.74 -16.86 13.27
C SER A 277 -0.79 -16.85 13.39
N LEU A 278 -1.46 -15.87 12.76
CA LEU A 278 -2.91 -15.76 12.79
C LEU A 278 -3.60 -16.88 11.98
N LEU A 279 -3.03 -17.34 10.88
CA LEU A 279 -3.54 -18.50 10.15
C LEU A 279 -3.37 -19.79 10.96
N VAL A 280 -2.27 -19.96 11.69
CA VAL A 280 -2.11 -21.09 12.62
C VAL A 280 -3.14 -21.03 13.75
N LEU A 281 -3.46 -19.84 14.26
CA LEU A 281 -4.57 -19.66 15.22
C LEU A 281 -5.95 -20.02 14.62
N MET A 282 -6.10 -19.94 13.29
CA MET A 282 -7.26 -20.44 12.56
C MET A 282 -7.22 -21.96 12.33
N GLN A 283 -6.30 -22.69 12.98
CA GLN A 283 -6.09 -24.13 12.84
C GLN A 283 -5.61 -24.56 11.44
N ILE A 284 -5.00 -23.64 10.67
CA ILE A 284 -4.29 -24.00 9.44
C ILE A 284 -2.91 -24.56 9.82
N GLU A 285 -2.52 -25.69 9.23
CA GLU A 285 -1.23 -26.32 9.47
C GLU A 285 -0.08 -25.33 9.17
N LYS A 286 0.99 -25.37 9.97
CA LYS A 286 2.06 -24.36 9.97
C LYS A 286 2.75 -24.20 8.60
N ASN A 287 3.12 -25.29 7.95
CA ASN A 287 3.79 -25.24 6.64
C ASN A 287 2.84 -24.71 5.56
N GLN A 288 1.57 -25.11 5.61
CA GLN A 288 0.50 -24.60 4.75
C GLN A 288 0.24 -23.10 4.97
N ALA A 289 0.14 -22.64 6.22
CA ALA A 289 -0.03 -21.24 6.58
C ALA A 289 1.12 -20.37 6.05
N LEU A 290 2.36 -20.86 6.14
CA LEU A 290 3.51 -20.17 5.55
C LEU A 290 3.44 -20.15 4.02
N ALA A 291 3.08 -21.27 3.38
CA ALA A 291 2.90 -21.34 1.93
C ALA A 291 1.86 -20.33 1.42
N ILE A 292 0.69 -20.29 2.06
CA ILE A 292 -0.36 -19.31 1.76
C ILE A 292 0.18 -17.88 1.93
N THR A 293 0.87 -17.60 3.04
CA THR A 293 1.44 -16.28 3.32
C THR A 293 2.44 -15.84 2.25
N LEU A 294 3.37 -16.71 1.86
CA LEU A 294 4.39 -16.40 0.86
C LEU A 294 3.81 -16.26 -0.55
N LEU A 295 2.85 -17.10 -0.93
CA LEU A 295 2.15 -16.97 -2.21
C LEU A 295 1.34 -15.68 -2.28
N PHE A 296 0.63 -15.34 -1.19
CA PHE A 296 -0.11 -14.09 -1.11
C PHE A 296 0.81 -12.87 -1.21
N ARG A 297 1.99 -12.93 -0.58
CA ARG A 297 3.03 -11.90 -0.74
C ARG A 297 3.61 -11.85 -2.14
N PHE A 298 3.85 -12.99 -2.77
CA PHE A 298 4.28 -13.03 -4.16
C PHE A 298 3.27 -12.31 -5.06
N ILE A 299 1.98 -12.68 -4.97
CA ILE A 299 0.91 -12.07 -5.77
C ILE A 299 0.82 -10.56 -5.50
N THR A 300 0.78 -10.15 -4.24
CA THR A 300 0.43 -8.77 -3.87
C THR A 300 1.59 -7.78 -3.89
N PHE A 301 2.84 -8.27 -3.81
CA PHE A 301 4.04 -7.45 -3.72
C PHE A 301 5.06 -7.77 -4.82
N TRP A 302 5.61 -8.98 -4.85
CA TRP A 302 6.70 -9.32 -5.78
C TRP A 302 6.28 -9.29 -7.25
N PHE A 303 5.11 -9.83 -7.57
CA PHE A 303 4.56 -9.80 -8.92
C PHE A 303 4.33 -8.36 -9.42
N VAL A 304 3.88 -7.46 -8.53
CA VAL A 304 3.68 -6.05 -8.88
C VAL A 304 5.02 -5.36 -9.18
N ILE A 305 6.09 -5.70 -8.44
CA ILE A 305 7.44 -5.21 -8.72
C ILE A 305 7.89 -5.69 -10.10
N LEU A 306 7.71 -6.97 -10.42
CA LEU A 306 8.07 -7.53 -11.73
C LEU A 306 7.33 -6.82 -12.87
N LEU A 307 6.01 -6.66 -12.75
CA LEU A 307 5.22 -5.91 -13.74
C LEU A 307 5.68 -4.46 -13.86
N SER A 308 6.01 -3.82 -12.74
CA SER A 308 6.48 -2.44 -12.72
C SER A 308 7.83 -2.28 -13.43
N LEU A 309 8.75 -3.24 -13.24
CA LEU A 309 10.04 -3.29 -13.93
C LEU A 309 9.86 -3.49 -15.44
N LEU A 310 9.04 -4.46 -15.84
CA LEU A 310 8.74 -4.73 -17.25
C LEU A 310 8.12 -3.50 -17.94
N TYR A 311 7.11 -2.90 -17.31
CA TYR A 311 6.44 -1.73 -17.85
C TYR A 311 7.37 -0.51 -17.96
N THR A 312 8.16 -0.23 -16.91
CA THR A 312 9.14 0.86 -16.89
C THR A 312 10.24 0.65 -17.94
N GLY A 313 10.70 -0.59 -18.12
CA GLY A 313 11.67 -0.96 -19.15
C GLY A 313 11.13 -0.72 -20.56
N GLY A 314 9.93 -1.22 -20.85
CA GLY A 314 9.26 -1.02 -22.13
C GLY A 314 9.00 0.45 -22.45
N TRP A 315 8.57 1.25 -21.46
CA TRP A 315 8.33 2.68 -21.61
C TRP A 315 9.59 3.44 -22.05
N LYS A 316 10.72 3.21 -21.37
CA LYS A 316 12.00 3.85 -21.71
C LYS A 316 12.52 3.47 -23.09
N ILE A 317 12.31 2.23 -23.52
CA ILE A 317 12.66 1.78 -24.87
C ILE A 317 11.81 2.52 -25.92
N GLY A 318 10.51 2.67 -25.66
CA GLY A 318 9.59 3.44 -26.52
C GLY A 318 10.01 4.90 -26.67
N GLU A 319 10.31 5.59 -25.56
CA GLU A 319 10.78 6.98 -25.58
C GLU A 319 12.10 7.14 -26.35
N ARG A 320 13.07 6.24 -26.14
CA ARG A 320 14.34 6.25 -26.90
C ARG A 320 14.12 6.10 -28.40
N LYS A 321 13.18 5.24 -28.83
CA LYS A 321 12.84 5.07 -30.25
C LYS A 321 12.18 6.31 -30.85
N LYS A 322 11.32 6.99 -30.08
CA LYS A 322 10.64 8.23 -30.51
C LYS A 322 11.58 9.43 -30.60
N ASN A 323 12.57 9.49 -29.72
CA ASN A 323 13.57 10.55 -29.68
C ASN A 323 14.83 10.25 -30.54
N ASN A 324 14.81 9.15 -31.30
CA ASN A 324 15.92 8.83 -32.21
C ASN A 324 15.82 9.72 -33.45
N PRO A 325 16.85 10.54 -33.78
CA PRO A 325 16.80 11.49 -34.88
C PRO A 325 16.50 10.84 -36.24
N LYS A 326 16.87 9.56 -36.44
CA LYS A 326 16.57 8.82 -37.67
C LYS A 326 15.06 8.58 -37.92
N ASN A 327 14.23 8.60 -36.87
CA ASN A 327 12.79 8.40 -36.96
C ASN A 327 11.99 9.71 -37.07
N GLN A 328 12.62 10.86 -36.81
CA GLN A 328 11.98 12.18 -36.92
C GLN A 328 12.01 12.74 -38.35
N ILE A 329 12.74 12.10 -39.27
CA ILE A 329 12.89 12.51 -40.68
C ILE A 329 11.84 11.80 -41.58
N ARG A 330 11.04 10.86 -41.04
CA ARG A 330 10.04 10.06 -41.77
C ARG A 330 8.58 10.46 -41.53
N THR A 331 8.34 11.56 -40.83
CA THR A 331 7.03 12.18 -40.61
C THR A 331 7.10 13.62 -41.08
#